data_AF-A0A327YU66-F1
#
_entry.id   AF-A0A327YU66-F1
#
_cell.length_a   1.000
_cell.length_b   1.000
_cell.length_c   1.000
_cell.angle_alpha   90.00
_cell.angle_beta   90.00
_cell.angle_gamma   90.00
#
_symmetry.space_group_name_H-M   'P 1'
#
loop_
_entity.id
_entity.type
_entity.pdbx_description
1 polymer ?
#
loop_
_entity_poly.entity_id
_entity_poly.type
_entity_poly.pdbx_seq_one_letter_code
_entity_poly.pdbx_strand_id
1 'polypeptide(L)' 'ENVAYGYRTAAQVVNGWMKSPGHRTNILNCKSKTVGVGAVYSANGTPYYTQDFGY' A
#
# COMPACT_ATOMS: atom_id res chain seq x y z
N GLU A 1 2.62 -8.28 0.10
CA GLU A 1 2.57 -7.12 -0.81
C GLU A 1 1.16 -6.56 -0.97
N ASN A 2 1.05 -5.24 -0.96
CA ASN A 2 -0.09 -4.46 -1.45
C ASN A 2 0.39 -3.52 -2.56
N VAL A 3 -0.41 -3.36 -3.62
CA VAL A 3 -0.15 -2.44 -4.73
C VAL A 3 -1.38 -1.59 -4.98
N ALA A 4 -1.20 -0.31 -5.28
CA ALA A 4 -2.29 0.57 -5.70
C ALA A 4 -1.78 1.72 -6.58
N TYR A 5 -2.66 2.32 -7.36
CA TYR A 5 -2.36 3.51 -8.16
C TYR A 5 -3.52 4.51 -8.09
N GLY A 6 -3.24 5.78 -8.40
CA GLY A 6 -4.25 6.84 -8.56
C GLY A 6 -4.72 7.53 -7.27
N TYR A 7 -4.45 6.97 -6.08
CA TYR A 7 -4.72 7.64 -4.81
C TYR A 7 -3.79 8.84 -4.60
N ARG A 8 -4.35 10.04 -4.40
CA ARG A 8 -3.54 11.28 -4.37
C ARG A 8 -2.73 11.47 -3.11
N THR A 9 -3.02 10.72 -2.05
CA THR A 9 -2.32 10.84 -0.76
C THR A 9 -2.08 9.48 -0.13
N ALA A 10 -1.07 9.42 0.76
CA ALA A 10 -0.79 8.25 1.60
C ALA A 10 -2.02 7.82 2.43
N ALA A 11 -2.74 8.78 3.02
CA ALA A 11 -3.94 8.48 3.80
C ALA A 11 -5.04 7.83 2.94
N GLN A 12 -5.22 8.31 1.71
CA GLN A 12 -6.20 7.74 0.79
C GLN A 12 -5.85 6.30 0.38
N VAL A 13 -4.58 6.02 0.06
CA VAL A 13 -4.17 4.67 -0.35
C VAL A 13 -4.26 3.68 0.81
N VAL A 14 -3.83 4.07 2.02
CA VAL A 14 -3.93 3.22 3.21
C VAL A 14 -5.40 2.94 3.55
N ASN A 15 -6.26 3.96 3.47
CA ASN A 15 -7.70 3.77 3.65
C ASN A 15 -8.31 2.84 2.59
N GLY A 16 -7.86 2.94 1.34
CA GLY A 16 -8.27 2.04 0.25
C GLY A 16 -7.88 0.60 0.53
N TRP A 17 -6.64 0.35 0.95
CA TRP A 17 -6.18 -0.98 1.35
C TRP A 17 -6.94 -1.53 2.56
N MET A 18 -7.19 -0.71 3.58
CA MET A 18 -7.94 -1.13 4.79
C MET A 18 -9.41 -1.50 4.52
N LYS A 19 -10.00 -1.00 3.42
CA LYS A 19 -11.36 -1.35 2.95
C LYS A 19 -11.40 -2.58 2.05
N SER A 20 -10.25 -3.07 1.59
CA SER A 20 -10.15 -4.26 0.76
C SER A 20 -9.74 -5.46 1.62
N PRO A 21 -10.55 -6.54 1.72
CA PRO A 21 -10.26 -7.66 2.62
C PRO A 21 -8.88 -8.29 2.41
N GLY A 22 -8.45 -8.47 1.17
CA GLY A 22 -7.13 -9.03 0.83
C GLY A 22 -5.98 -8.14 1.32
N HIS A 23 -6.01 -6.86 0.94
CA HIS A 23 -4.96 -5.92 1.35
C HIS A 23 -4.94 -5.68 2.87
N ARG A 24 -6.11 -5.62 3.50
CA ARG A 24 -6.25 -5.51 4.95
C ARG A 24 -5.64 -6.71 5.67
N THR A 25 -5.79 -7.92 5.12
CA THR A 25 -5.21 -9.14 5.70
C THR A 25 -3.69 -9.04 5.75
N ASN A 26 -3.06 -8.51 4.71
CA ASN A 26 -1.61 -8.25 4.71
C ASN A 26 -1.20 -7.24 5.79
N ILE A 27 -1.94 -6.11 5.91
CA ILE A 27 -1.63 -5.05 6.89
C ILE A 27 -1.77 -5.56 8.34
N LEU A 28 -2.77 -6.39 8.63
CA LEU A 28 -3.07 -6.86 9.99
C LEU A 28 -2.36 -8.18 10.33
N ASN A 29 -1.45 -8.66 9.48
CA ASN A 29 -0.74 -9.91 9.73
C ASN A 29 0.30 -9.75 10.83
N CYS A 30 0.01 -10.29 12.02
CA CYS A 30 0.91 -10.22 13.18
C CYS A 30 2.24 -10.99 13.01
N LYS A 31 2.39 -11.79 11.93
CA LYS A 31 3.66 -12.44 11.61
C LYS A 31 4.68 -11.46 11.02
N SER A 32 4.22 -10.38 10.37
CA SER A 32 5.12 -9.41 9.75
C SER A 32 6.01 -8.73 10.79
N LYS A 33 7.30 -8.62 10.48
CA LYS A 33 8.34 -8.02 11.33
C LYS A 33 8.83 -6.68 10.80
N THR A 34 8.72 -6.49 9.49
CA THR A 34 9.18 -5.28 8.81
C THR A 34 8.19 -4.87 7.72
N VAL A 35 8.23 -3.59 7.36
CA VAL A 35 7.45 -3.04 6.26
C VAL A 35 8.33 -2.12 5.42
N GLY A 36 8.30 -2.30 4.11
CA GLY A 36 8.85 -1.37 3.13
C GLY A 36 7.72 -0.66 2.38
N VAL A 37 7.86 0.65 2.17
CA VAL A 37 6.87 1.45 1.44
C VAL A 37 7.55 2.20 0.31
N GLY A 38 7.04 2.02 -0.91
CA GLY A 38 7.50 2.73 -2.10
C GLY A 38 6.40 3.58 -2.69
N ALA A 39 6.76 4.78 -3.17
CA ALA A 39 5.87 5.63 -3.94
C ALA A 39 6.62 6.26 -5.12
N VAL A 40 6.02 6.19 -6.31
CA VAL A 40 6.55 6.80 -7.53
C VAL A 40 5.43 7.50 -8.30
N TYR A 41 5.76 8.61 -8.94
CA TYR A 41 4.85 9.32 -9.83
C TYR A 41 5.22 9.02 -11.27
N SER A 42 4.25 8.60 -12.09
CA SER A 42 4.44 8.52 -13.54
C SER A 42 4.60 9.91 -14.16
N ALA A 43 4.96 9.96 -15.44
CA ALA A 43 5.12 11.21 -16.19
C ALA A 43 3.87 12.12 -16.18
N ASN A 44 2.66 11.54 -16.09
CA ASN A 44 1.41 12.30 -15.98
C ASN A 44 1.01 12.64 -14.52
N GLY A 45 1.91 12.45 -13.56
CA GLY A 45 1.69 12.73 -12.15
C GLY A 45 0.79 11.72 -11.43
N THR A 46 0.51 10.56 -12.03
CA THR A 46 -0.27 9.50 -11.35
C THR A 46 0.62 8.79 -10.34
N PRO A 47 0.26 8.76 -9.04
CA PRO A 47 1.04 8.06 -8.05
C PRO A 47 0.77 6.55 -8.09
N TYR A 48 1.83 5.78 -7.89
CA TYR A 48 1.83 4.34 -7.68
C TYR A 48 2.45 4.05 -6.32
N TYR A 49 1.85 3.12 -5.59
CA TYR A 49 2.26 2.75 -4.24
C TYR A 49 2.47 1.25 -4.15
N THR A 50 3.53 0.88 -3.44
CA THR A 50 3.76 -0.49 -2.98
C THR A 50 3.95 -0.48 -1.47
N GLN A 51 3.44 -1.51 -0.81
CA GLN A 51 3.71 -1.80 0.59
C GLN A 51 4.03 -3.28 0.70
N ASP A 52 5.26 -3.59 1.08
CA ASP A 52 5.72 -4.96 1.18
C ASP A 52 6.10 -5.33 2.60
N PHE A 53 5.80 -6.57 2.98
CA PHE A 53 5.84 -7.03 4.37
C PHE A 53 6.86 -8.17 4.51
N GLY A 54 7.88 -7.97 5.34
CA GLY A 54 8.83 -9.01 5.71
C GLY A 54 8.34 -9.78 6.93
N TYR A 55 8.60 -11.10 6.97
CA TYR A 55 8.12 -12.04 8.00
C TYR A 55 9.25 -12.56 8.88
#